data_AF-A0A3M1BW07-F1
#
_entry.id   AF-A0A3M1BW07-F1
#
_cell.length_a   1.000
_cell.length_b   1.000
_cell.length_c   1.000
_cell.angle_alpha   90.00
_cell.angle_beta   90.00
_cell.angle_gamma   90.00
#
_symmetry.space_group_name_H-M   'P 1'
#
loop_
_entity.id
_entity.type
_entity.pdbx_description
1 polymer ?
#
loop_
_entity_poly.entity_id
_entity_poly.type
_entity_poly.pdbx_seq_one_letter_code
_entity_poly.pdbx_strand_id
1 'polypeptide(L)'
;MALRVNFNFEAAATHTAILSNEREMNKSLLRLSTGMRILNAADDSAGLFIADQLMVVGSGLEEGNRNIQTGLSALRIAESSAGQIFNRLNEIYKRTVRAANDINDPNARASLQREIDNFIDAIKKIGTDTEYNGIKLLDGTFAGRAIHYGARKDQILEIDIKSVLPNDIGAFMVKGQGARYTSSANAVTAGTFVDLLSTSSNWLVDSGDYVDIAGIRVLAYDGVQRFVDAKTLAENINSNKALQALGVEAVAKNTNHASANYAGFANFVQIVGTAGTVDSVTLEFYIDNVNAAGSANFTVTINSNITSVQQLADAINTAASGANAPVSAKVVNNRLFLETNKGETIAVRTSISATGLPSTATVNVNLGQVLENAGTVNFTTTSNYAFYIDVGTI
;
A
#
# COMPACT_ATOMS: atom_id res chain seq x y z
N MET A 1 -18.19 -93.87 62.51
CA MET A 1 -17.00 -93.21 61.93
C MET A 1 -16.33 -94.19 60.99
N ALA A 2 -16.33 -93.92 59.69
CA ALA A 2 -15.65 -94.75 58.70
C ALA A 2 -14.20 -94.28 58.56
N LEU A 3 -13.26 -94.95 59.22
CA LEU A 3 -11.82 -94.71 59.02
C LEU A 3 -11.42 -95.33 57.66
N ARG A 4 -11.19 -94.50 56.65
CA ARG A 4 -10.59 -94.91 55.38
C ARG A 4 -9.10 -94.56 55.42
N VAL A 5 -8.22 -95.56 55.36
CA VAL A 5 -6.76 -95.39 55.54
C VAL A 5 -6.06 -94.90 54.27
N ASN A 6 -6.62 -95.18 53.09
CA ASN A 6 -5.99 -94.83 51.81
C ASN A 6 -6.29 -93.38 51.34
N PHE A 7 -7.27 -92.71 51.95
CA PHE A 7 -7.61 -91.32 51.64
C PHE A 7 -7.95 -90.59 52.93
N ASN A 8 -7.03 -89.73 53.38
CA ASN A 8 -7.21 -88.90 54.55
C ASN A 8 -7.86 -87.57 54.14
N PHE A 9 -9.17 -87.49 54.31
CA PHE A 9 -9.96 -86.30 53.94
C PHE A 9 -9.54 -85.04 54.72
N GLU A 10 -9.21 -85.18 56.01
CA GLU A 10 -8.78 -84.03 56.84
C GLU A 10 -7.44 -83.46 56.33
N ALA A 11 -6.49 -84.32 55.96
CA ALA A 11 -5.22 -83.91 55.36
C ALA A 11 -5.40 -83.25 53.98
N ALA A 12 -6.32 -83.77 53.16
CA ALA A 12 -6.64 -83.17 51.87
C ALA A 12 -7.31 -81.79 52.02
N ALA A 13 -8.27 -81.65 52.93
CA ALA A 13 -8.96 -80.40 53.22
C ALA A 13 -7.99 -79.33 53.74
N THR A 14 -7.17 -79.68 54.73
CA THR A 14 -6.11 -78.79 55.26
C THR A 14 -5.09 -78.38 54.19
N HIS A 15 -4.67 -79.29 53.31
CA HIS A 15 -3.77 -78.96 52.21
C HIS A 15 -4.41 -77.96 51.22
N THR A 16 -5.69 -78.12 50.87
CA THR A 16 -6.39 -77.15 50.02
C THR A 16 -6.50 -75.76 50.66
N ALA A 17 -6.70 -75.68 51.98
CA ALA A 17 -6.75 -74.43 52.72
C ALA A 17 -5.38 -73.73 52.80
N ILE A 18 -4.29 -74.49 52.96
CA ILE A 18 -2.92 -73.97 52.91
C ILE A 18 -2.62 -73.39 51.52
N LEU A 19 -2.98 -74.09 50.45
CA LEU A 19 -2.79 -73.59 49.08
C LEU A 19 -3.56 -72.29 48.80
N SER A 20 -4.77 -72.12 49.36
CA SER A 20 -5.47 -70.83 49.27
C SER A 20 -4.75 -69.73 50.04
N ASN A 21 -4.24 -70.03 51.24
CA ASN A 21 -3.52 -69.06 52.07
C ASN A 21 -2.19 -68.61 51.43
N GLU A 22 -1.42 -69.55 50.88
CA GLU A 22 -0.18 -69.23 50.15
C GLU A 22 -0.43 -68.30 48.95
N ARG A 23 -1.53 -68.52 48.20
CA ARG A 23 -1.91 -67.63 47.08
C ARG A 23 -2.28 -66.23 47.56
N GLU A 24 -3.04 -66.11 48.64
CA GLU A 24 -3.41 -64.81 49.23
C GLU A 24 -2.21 -64.07 49.82
N MET A 25 -1.29 -64.79 50.46
CA MET A 25 -0.04 -64.25 50.98
C MET A 25 0.85 -63.72 49.84
N ASN A 26 1.05 -64.53 48.79
CA ASN A 26 1.83 -64.10 47.61
C ASN A 26 1.24 -62.86 46.94
N LYS A 27 -0.10 -62.79 46.84
CA LYS A 27 -0.80 -61.61 46.31
C LYS A 27 -0.60 -60.38 47.18
N SER A 28 -0.65 -60.54 48.50
CA SER A 28 -0.43 -59.44 49.45
C SER A 28 1.02 -58.93 49.42
N LEU A 29 1.99 -59.83 49.30
CA LEU A 29 3.40 -59.47 49.11
C LEU A 29 3.62 -58.70 47.79
N LEU A 30 2.97 -59.11 46.70
CA LEU A 30 3.06 -58.42 45.42
C LEU A 30 2.44 -57.01 45.48
N ARG A 31 1.31 -56.83 46.17
CA ARG A 31 0.71 -55.51 46.41
C ARG A 31 1.63 -54.62 47.24
N LEU A 32 2.28 -55.17 48.28
CA LEU A 32 3.23 -54.42 49.09
C LEU A 32 4.47 -54.00 48.28
N SER A 33 5.00 -54.90 47.44
CA SER A 33 6.17 -54.62 46.61
C SER A 33 5.91 -53.60 45.51
N THR A 34 4.71 -53.57 44.95
CA THR A 34 4.34 -52.64 43.86
C THR A 34 3.70 -51.34 44.37
N GLY A 35 3.19 -51.34 45.61
CA GLY A 35 2.35 -50.27 46.13
C GLY A 35 0.96 -50.19 45.47
N MET A 36 0.62 -51.10 44.55
CA MET A 36 -0.64 -51.08 43.81
C MET A 36 -1.65 -52.03 44.44
N ARG A 37 -2.87 -51.51 44.71
CA ARG A 37 -3.98 -52.32 45.23
C ARG A 37 -4.55 -53.28 44.18
N ILE A 38 -4.59 -52.86 42.92
CA ILE A 38 -5.12 -53.64 41.79
C ILE A 38 -3.92 -54.02 40.92
N LEU A 39 -3.67 -55.32 40.78
CA LEU A 39 -2.52 -55.84 40.04
C LEU A 39 -2.93 -56.38 38.66
N ASN A 40 -4.08 -57.05 38.60
CA ASN A 40 -4.55 -57.79 37.43
C ASN A 40 -6.07 -57.56 37.25
N ALA A 41 -6.59 -57.78 36.04
CA ALA A 41 -8.03 -57.70 35.77
C ALA A 41 -8.88 -58.70 36.59
N ALA A 42 -8.26 -59.78 37.09
CA ALA A 42 -8.91 -60.76 37.96
C ALA A 42 -9.19 -60.23 39.38
N ASP A 43 -8.51 -59.16 39.81
CA ASP A 43 -8.70 -58.56 41.14
C ASP A 43 -9.88 -57.60 41.17
N ASP A 44 -9.95 -56.73 40.17
CA ASP A 44 -11.02 -55.74 39.99
C ASP A 44 -10.97 -55.23 38.54
N SER A 45 -11.77 -55.82 37.66
CA SER A 45 -11.79 -55.47 36.23
C SER A 45 -12.31 -54.04 36.00
N ALA A 46 -13.26 -53.57 36.82
CA ALA A 46 -13.82 -52.23 36.69
C ALA A 46 -12.85 -51.17 37.21
N GLY A 47 -12.21 -51.42 38.36
CA GLY A 47 -11.20 -50.54 38.93
C GLY A 47 -9.94 -50.44 38.06
N LEU A 48 -9.49 -51.55 37.47
CA LEU A 48 -8.38 -51.54 36.52
C LEU A 48 -8.72 -50.74 35.25
N PHE A 49 -9.93 -50.94 34.70
CA PHE A 49 -10.37 -50.18 33.53
C PHE A 49 -10.39 -48.66 33.77
N ILE A 50 -10.91 -48.21 34.92
CA ILE A 50 -10.91 -46.78 35.27
C ILE A 50 -9.47 -46.28 35.48
N ALA A 51 -8.61 -47.06 36.13
CA ALA A 51 -7.21 -46.70 36.34
C ALA A 51 -6.47 -46.54 35.00
N ASP A 52 -6.65 -47.48 34.07
CA ASP A 52 -6.06 -47.41 32.72
C ASP A 52 -6.59 -46.20 31.95
N GLN A 53 -7.89 -45.92 32.03
CA GLN A 53 -8.47 -44.72 31.41
C GLN A 53 -7.88 -43.43 31.98
N LEU A 54 -7.71 -43.33 33.31
CA LEU A 54 -7.09 -42.18 33.96
C LEU A 54 -5.61 -42.06 33.60
N MET A 55 -4.89 -43.18 33.47
CA MET A 55 -3.50 -43.20 33.04
C MET A 55 -3.34 -42.67 31.62
N VAL A 56 -4.21 -43.10 30.69
CA VAL A 56 -4.24 -42.56 29.32
C VAL A 56 -4.53 -41.07 29.32
N VAL A 57 -5.53 -40.62 30.07
CA VAL A 57 -5.83 -39.18 30.19
C VAL A 57 -4.66 -38.41 30.79
N GLY A 58 -4.01 -38.94 31.83
CA GLY A 58 -2.82 -38.35 32.44
C GLY A 58 -1.68 -38.17 31.45
N SER A 59 -1.34 -39.22 30.71
CA SER A 59 -0.31 -39.15 29.66
C SER A 59 -0.66 -38.14 28.55
N GLY A 60 -1.94 -38.05 28.17
CA GLY A 60 -2.40 -37.06 27.21
C GLY A 60 -2.28 -35.62 27.72
N LEU A 61 -2.52 -35.39 29.01
CA LEU A 61 -2.34 -34.07 29.63
C LEU A 61 -0.86 -33.68 29.75
N GLU A 62 0.05 -34.64 29.98
CA GLU A 62 1.49 -34.38 29.99
C GLU A 62 1.99 -33.94 28.61
N GLU A 63 1.58 -34.63 27.54
CA GLU A 63 1.89 -34.20 26.17
C GLU A 63 1.21 -32.87 25.82
N GLY A 64 -0.02 -32.65 26.27
CA GLY A 64 -0.70 -31.37 26.15
C GLY A 64 0.09 -30.21 26.77
N ASN A 65 0.67 -30.41 27.96
CA ASN A 65 1.55 -29.43 28.59
C ASN A 65 2.82 -29.16 27.78
N ARG A 66 3.44 -30.20 27.19
CA ARG A 66 4.59 -30.00 26.29
C ARG A 66 4.20 -29.18 25.05
N ASN A 67 3.05 -29.48 24.44
CA ASN A 67 2.53 -28.71 23.30
C ASN A 67 2.29 -27.23 23.65
N ILE A 68 1.75 -26.95 24.83
CA ILE A 68 1.57 -25.58 25.33
C ILE A 68 2.93 -24.87 25.44
N GLN A 69 3.97 -25.54 25.96
CA GLN A 69 5.31 -24.94 26.09
C GLN A 69 5.94 -24.62 24.74
N THR A 70 5.75 -25.49 23.74
CA THR A 70 6.19 -25.24 22.34
C THR A 70 5.46 -24.03 21.76
N GLY A 71 4.14 -23.97 21.89
CA GLY A 71 3.36 -22.82 21.42
C GLY A 71 3.73 -21.52 22.13
N LEU A 72 3.91 -21.55 23.45
CA LEU A 72 4.34 -20.39 24.23
C LEU A 72 5.72 -19.89 23.78
N SER A 73 6.63 -20.78 23.43
CA SER A 73 7.96 -20.43 22.93
C SER A 73 7.87 -19.70 21.58
N ALA A 74 7.04 -20.20 20.66
CA ALA A 74 6.78 -19.54 19.38
C ALA A 74 6.15 -18.15 19.59
N LEU A 75 5.15 -18.04 20.47
CA LEU A 75 4.49 -16.77 20.77
C LEU A 75 5.43 -15.74 21.41
N ARG A 76 6.33 -16.15 22.31
CA ARG A 76 7.32 -15.25 22.91
C ARG A 76 8.30 -14.69 21.87
N ILE A 77 8.70 -15.50 20.89
CA ILE A 77 9.54 -15.06 19.78
C ILE A 77 8.77 -14.05 18.90
N ALA A 78 7.50 -14.35 18.59
CA ALA A 78 6.63 -13.44 17.85
C ALA A 78 6.43 -12.11 18.59
N GLU A 79 6.12 -12.14 19.89
CA GLU A 79 5.91 -10.96 20.73
C GLU A 79 7.17 -10.09 20.82
N SER A 80 8.33 -10.70 21.09
CA SER A 80 9.61 -9.97 21.15
C SER A 80 9.95 -9.32 19.81
N SER A 81 9.74 -10.04 18.70
CA SER A 81 9.98 -9.53 17.34
C SER A 81 9.01 -8.41 16.98
N ALA A 82 7.73 -8.53 17.33
CA ALA A 82 6.73 -7.47 17.17
C ALA A 82 7.08 -6.23 18.00
N GLY A 83 7.63 -6.40 19.21
CA GLY A 83 8.17 -5.30 20.01
C GLY A 83 9.33 -4.56 19.32
N GLN A 84 10.20 -5.27 18.60
CA GLN A 84 11.24 -4.63 17.79
C GLN A 84 10.65 -3.84 16.63
N ILE A 85 9.64 -4.37 15.94
CA ILE A 85 8.91 -3.67 14.88
C ILE A 85 8.27 -2.38 15.43
N PHE A 86 7.61 -2.45 16.58
CA PHE A 86 7.02 -1.28 17.25
C PHE A 86 8.06 -0.20 17.55
N ASN A 87 9.23 -0.57 18.06
CA ASN A 87 10.31 0.38 18.32
C ASN A 87 10.81 1.06 17.03
N ARG A 88 10.87 0.32 15.91
CA ARG A 88 11.25 0.88 14.59
C ARG A 88 10.18 1.82 14.05
N LEU A 89 8.91 1.49 14.21
CA LEU A 89 7.79 2.39 13.86
C LEU A 89 7.83 3.69 14.66
N ASN A 90 8.17 3.63 15.95
CA ASN A 90 8.35 4.82 16.78
C ASN A 90 9.50 5.71 16.27
N GLU A 91 10.62 5.11 15.82
CA GLU A 91 11.70 5.87 15.18
C GLU A 91 11.26 6.50 13.85
N ILE A 92 10.51 5.78 13.00
CA ILE A 92 9.92 6.34 11.77
C ILE A 92 9.03 7.54 12.12
N TYR A 93 8.18 7.44 13.13
CA TYR A 93 7.32 8.54 13.58
C TYR A 93 8.15 9.77 14.00
N LYS A 94 9.18 9.59 14.83
CA LYS A 94 10.09 10.69 15.24
C LYS A 94 10.77 11.36 14.04
N ARG A 95 11.25 10.57 13.07
CA ARG A 95 11.90 11.09 11.86
C ARG A 95 10.92 11.85 10.97
N THR A 96 9.69 11.37 10.86
CA THR A 96 8.62 12.03 10.10
C THR A 96 8.25 13.38 10.72
N VAL A 97 8.04 13.44 12.04
CA VAL A 97 7.79 14.71 12.76
C VAL A 97 8.97 15.68 12.59
N ARG A 98 10.21 15.18 12.65
CA ARG A 98 11.39 16.02 12.41
C ARG A 98 11.43 16.54 10.97
N ALA A 99 11.08 15.72 9.99
CA ALA A 99 11.05 16.09 8.57
C ALA A 99 9.94 17.11 8.24
N ALA A 100 8.85 17.11 9.01
CA ALA A 100 7.74 18.05 8.87
C ALA A 100 8.09 19.50 9.26
N ASN A 101 9.22 19.73 9.95
CA ASN A 101 9.69 21.09 10.21
C ASN A 101 10.15 21.77 8.92
N ASP A 102 9.50 22.90 8.59
CA ASP A 102 9.66 23.59 7.30
C ASP A 102 11.02 24.29 7.13
N ILE A 103 11.77 24.46 8.23
CA ILE A 103 13.10 25.09 8.27
C ILE A 103 14.20 24.11 7.79
N ASN A 104 13.89 22.83 7.53
CA ASN A 104 14.87 21.86 7.08
C ASN A 104 15.23 22.03 5.59
N ASP A 105 16.54 22.07 5.31
CA ASP A 105 17.12 21.95 3.97
C ASP A 105 16.57 20.70 3.24
N PRO A 106 16.17 20.80 1.95
CA PRO A 106 15.87 19.65 1.10
C PRO A 106 16.84 18.46 1.22
N ASN A 107 18.16 18.70 1.35
CA ASN A 107 19.14 17.61 1.51
C ASN A 107 19.00 16.88 2.86
N ALA A 108 18.63 17.59 3.92
CA ALA A 108 18.36 17.02 5.22
C ALA A 108 17.09 16.17 5.19
N ARG A 109 16.02 16.65 4.53
CA ARG A 109 14.78 15.87 4.31
C ARG A 109 15.06 14.58 3.52
N ALA A 110 15.86 14.65 2.46
CA ALA A 110 16.25 13.47 1.69
C ALA A 110 17.08 12.45 2.52
N SER A 111 17.90 12.93 3.46
CA SER A 111 18.65 12.05 4.37
C SER A 111 17.75 11.38 5.41
N LEU A 112 16.78 12.11 5.97
CA LEU A 112 15.77 11.56 6.87
C LEU A 112 14.90 10.51 6.16
N GLN A 113 14.55 10.73 4.89
CA GLN A 113 13.81 9.75 4.09
C GLN A 113 14.60 8.45 3.94
N ARG A 114 15.91 8.52 3.62
CA ARG A 114 16.77 7.33 3.56
C ARG A 114 16.83 6.57 4.89
N GLU A 115 16.82 7.27 6.03
CA GLU A 115 16.72 6.61 7.34
C GLU A 115 15.37 5.89 7.53
N ILE A 116 14.27 6.50 7.10
CA ILE A 116 12.94 5.89 7.14
C ILE A 116 12.90 4.63 6.26
N ASP A 117 13.43 4.69 5.04
CA ASP A 117 13.47 3.56 4.12
C ASP A 117 14.27 2.38 4.73
N ASN A 118 15.41 2.66 5.38
CA ASN A 118 16.18 1.63 6.09
C ASN A 118 15.39 0.99 7.26
N PHE A 119 14.58 1.77 7.98
CA PHE A 119 13.73 1.22 9.02
C PHE A 119 12.59 0.36 8.46
N ILE A 120 12.01 0.74 7.32
CA ILE A 120 11.01 -0.06 6.61
C ILE A 120 11.61 -1.40 6.17
N ASP A 121 12.81 -1.39 5.59
CA ASP A 121 13.52 -2.61 5.21
C ASP A 121 13.85 -3.49 6.42
N ALA A 122 14.25 -2.89 7.54
CA ALA A 122 14.48 -3.62 8.78
C ALA A 122 13.20 -4.27 9.31
N ILE A 123 12.06 -3.57 9.25
CA ILE A 123 10.75 -4.14 9.63
C ILE A 123 10.38 -5.30 8.71
N LYS A 124 10.54 -5.12 7.39
CA LYS A 124 10.31 -6.19 6.41
C LYS A 124 11.12 -7.44 6.74
N LYS A 125 12.41 -7.25 7.03
CA LYS A 125 13.31 -8.33 7.38
C LYS A 125 12.90 -9.06 8.66
N ILE A 126 12.52 -8.33 9.72
CA ILE A 126 12.01 -8.96 10.94
C ILE A 126 10.71 -9.73 10.65
N GLY A 127 9.80 -9.17 9.85
CA GLY A 127 8.56 -9.84 9.46
C GLY A 127 8.78 -11.14 8.68
N THR A 128 9.74 -11.17 7.74
CA THR A 128 10.01 -12.35 6.89
C THR A 128 10.93 -13.38 7.53
N ASP A 129 11.89 -12.94 8.34
CA ASP A 129 12.95 -13.82 8.86
C ASP A 129 12.57 -14.46 10.20
N THR A 130 11.63 -13.87 10.96
CA THR A 130 11.20 -14.43 12.25
C THR A 130 10.42 -15.74 12.07
N GLU A 131 11.03 -16.83 12.54
CA GLU A 131 10.49 -18.18 12.44
C GLU A 131 10.72 -18.99 13.71
N TYR A 132 9.89 -20.02 13.89
CA TYR A 132 10.07 -21.05 14.91
C TYR A 132 9.93 -22.41 14.25
N ASN A 133 10.97 -23.25 14.34
CA ASN A 133 11.03 -24.56 13.68
C ASN A 133 10.70 -24.50 12.17
N GLY A 134 11.17 -23.46 11.47
CA GLY A 134 10.93 -23.24 10.04
C GLY A 134 9.53 -22.70 9.69
N ILE A 135 8.66 -22.48 10.69
CA ILE A 135 7.35 -21.86 10.49
C ILE A 135 7.49 -20.35 10.68
N LYS A 136 7.13 -19.58 9.65
CA LYS A 136 7.08 -18.12 9.73
C LYS A 136 5.96 -17.68 10.67
N LEU A 137 6.25 -16.70 11.52
CA LEU A 137 5.32 -16.27 12.58
C LEU A 137 4.61 -14.96 12.25
N LEU A 138 5.24 -14.08 11.46
CA LEU A 138 4.89 -12.66 11.34
C LEU A 138 4.49 -12.22 9.93
N ASP A 139 4.47 -13.12 8.96
CA ASP A 139 4.13 -12.86 7.55
C ASP A 139 2.63 -13.04 7.22
N GLY A 140 1.82 -13.36 8.24
CA GLY A 140 0.38 -13.62 8.09
C GLY A 140 0.03 -15.05 7.67
N THR A 141 1.01 -15.92 7.41
CA THR A 141 0.77 -17.35 7.14
C THR A 141 0.52 -18.16 8.42
N PHE A 142 0.77 -17.56 9.58
CA PHE A 142 0.49 -18.12 10.90
C PHE A 142 -0.97 -17.86 11.31
N ALA A 143 -1.92 -18.36 10.51
CA ALA A 143 -3.34 -18.33 10.79
C ALA A 143 -3.91 -19.74 10.96
N GLY A 144 -4.90 -19.89 11.84
CA GLY A 144 -5.59 -21.14 12.15
C GLY A 144 -4.71 -22.20 12.79
N ARG A 145 -3.68 -21.80 13.57
CA ARG A 145 -2.75 -22.74 14.18
C ARG A 145 -3.31 -23.26 15.49
N ALA A 146 -3.53 -24.58 15.55
CA ALA A 146 -4.10 -25.28 16.67
C ALA A 146 -3.02 -25.81 17.64
N ILE A 147 -3.16 -25.51 18.93
CA ILE A 147 -2.40 -26.13 20.02
C ILE A 147 -3.34 -27.06 20.79
N HIS A 148 -3.08 -28.37 20.74
CA HIS A 148 -3.83 -29.35 21.53
C HIS A 148 -3.27 -29.44 22.94
N TYR A 149 -4.06 -29.07 23.94
CA TYR A 149 -3.61 -28.99 25.34
C TYR A 149 -4.19 -30.09 26.24
N GLY A 150 -5.14 -30.87 25.73
CA GLY A 150 -5.84 -31.89 26.52
C GLY A 150 -5.70 -33.31 25.99
N ALA A 151 -6.41 -34.25 26.62
CA ALA A 151 -6.46 -35.66 26.23
C ALA A 151 -7.64 -36.00 25.30
N ARG A 152 -8.58 -35.07 25.11
CA ARG A 152 -9.77 -35.24 24.26
C ARG A 152 -9.69 -34.36 23.01
N LYS A 153 -10.26 -34.85 21.91
CA LYS A 153 -10.20 -34.26 20.55
C LYS A 153 -10.45 -32.75 20.49
N ASP A 154 -11.41 -32.23 21.25
CA ASP A 154 -11.86 -30.84 21.13
C ASP A 154 -11.12 -29.87 22.07
N GLN A 155 -10.06 -30.33 22.74
CA GLN A 155 -9.25 -29.51 23.66
C GLN A 155 -8.11 -28.82 22.91
N ILE A 156 -8.49 -27.87 22.05
CA ILE A 156 -7.60 -27.14 21.15
C ILE A 156 -7.72 -25.64 21.42
N LEU A 157 -6.58 -24.93 21.37
CA LEU A 157 -6.49 -23.49 21.31
C LEU A 157 -6.06 -23.08 19.90
N GLU A 158 -6.90 -22.35 19.19
CA GLU A 158 -6.57 -21.78 17.88
C GLU A 158 -5.95 -20.39 18.06
N ILE A 159 -4.85 -20.14 17.33
CA ILE A 159 -4.10 -18.89 17.40
C ILE A 159 -3.89 -18.36 15.99
N ASP A 160 -4.15 -17.06 15.86
CA ASP A 160 -3.92 -16.27 14.66
C ASP A 160 -2.92 -15.15 14.94
N ILE A 161 -1.87 -15.08 14.12
CA ILE A 161 -0.98 -13.93 14.06
C ILE A 161 -1.14 -13.29 12.68
N LYS A 162 -1.63 -12.06 12.67
CA LYS A 162 -1.76 -11.27 11.44
C LYS A 162 -0.38 -10.86 10.92
N SER A 163 -0.31 -10.60 9.61
CA SER A 163 0.90 -10.07 8.99
C SER A 163 1.30 -8.73 9.62
N VAL A 164 2.61 -8.58 9.86
CA VAL A 164 3.23 -7.31 10.26
C VAL A 164 4.21 -6.78 9.20
N LEU A 165 4.10 -7.27 7.96
CA LEU A 165 4.89 -6.77 6.83
C LEU A 165 4.57 -5.31 6.55
N PRO A 166 5.53 -4.47 6.11
CA PRO A 166 5.31 -3.03 5.91
C PRO A 166 4.10 -2.64 5.04
N ASN A 167 3.74 -3.50 4.08
CA ASN A 167 2.60 -3.27 3.20
C ASN A 167 1.24 -3.54 3.89
N ASP A 168 1.25 -4.36 4.94
CA ASP A 168 0.07 -4.76 5.71
C ASP A 168 -0.07 -3.97 7.02
N ILE A 169 1.02 -3.31 7.47
CA ILE A 169 1.03 -2.44 8.64
C ILE A 169 0.98 -0.95 8.24
N GLY A 170 -0.23 -0.43 8.10
CA GLY A 170 -0.46 0.98 7.80
C GLY A 170 -1.80 1.18 7.10
N ALA A 171 -2.13 2.43 6.80
CA ALA A 171 -3.20 2.69 5.84
C ALA A 171 -2.76 2.14 4.47
N PHE A 172 -3.59 1.32 3.83
CA PHE A 172 -3.35 0.86 2.46
C PHE A 172 -3.35 2.07 1.52
N MET A 173 -2.16 2.58 1.21
CA MET A 173 -1.99 3.71 0.30
C MET A 173 -1.74 3.18 -1.11
N VAL A 174 -2.73 3.29 -1.98
CA VAL A 174 -2.57 3.05 -3.41
C VAL A 174 -2.22 4.37 -4.06
N LYS A 175 -1.04 4.46 -4.70
CA LYS A 175 -0.65 5.63 -5.48
C LYS A 175 -1.04 5.42 -6.94
N GLY A 176 -1.93 6.26 -7.46
CA GLY A 176 -2.24 6.32 -8.88
C GLY A 176 -1.13 7.03 -9.65
N GLN A 177 -0.78 6.52 -10.83
CA GLN A 177 0.08 7.24 -11.77
C GLN A 177 -0.80 8.07 -12.72
N GLY A 178 -0.61 9.39 -12.69
CA GLY A 178 -1.28 10.31 -13.61
C GLY A 178 -0.79 10.12 -15.04
N ALA A 179 -1.71 10.02 -15.99
CA ALA A 179 -1.37 10.03 -17.40
C ALA A 179 -1.04 11.45 -17.85
N ARG A 180 -0.10 11.59 -18.80
CA ARG A 180 0.22 12.87 -19.42
C ARG A 180 0.06 12.77 -20.93
N TYR A 181 -0.46 13.83 -21.52
CA TYR A 181 -0.55 14.01 -22.96
C TYR A 181 0.34 15.16 -23.39
N THR A 182 1.20 14.91 -24.36
CA THR A 182 2.00 15.92 -25.03
C THR A 182 1.66 15.87 -26.52
N SER A 183 1.44 17.03 -27.14
CA SER A 183 1.25 17.10 -28.58
C SER A 183 2.47 16.54 -29.32
N SER A 184 2.23 15.93 -30.48
CA SER A 184 3.29 15.47 -31.39
C SER A 184 4.24 16.61 -31.79
N ALA A 185 5.38 16.28 -32.39
CA ALA A 185 6.41 17.25 -32.79
C ALA A 185 5.91 18.38 -33.71
N ASN A 186 4.73 18.25 -34.32
CA ASN A 186 4.09 19.29 -35.12
C ASN A 186 2.78 19.75 -34.47
N ALA A 187 2.60 21.07 -34.37
CA ALA A 187 1.37 21.68 -33.93
C ALA A 187 0.25 21.39 -34.96
N VAL A 188 -0.95 21.10 -34.46
CA VAL A 188 -2.10 20.70 -35.28
C VAL A 188 -3.07 21.86 -35.44
N THR A 189 -3.74 21.89 -36.60
CA THR A 189 -4.86 22.79 -36.87
C THR A 189 -6.11 22.18 -36.24
N ALA A 190 -6.28 22.35 -34.93
CA ALA A 190 -7.44 21.90 -34.18
C ALA A 190 -8.02 23.07 -33.38
N GLY A 191 -9.36 23.11 -33.28
CA GLY A 191 -10.08 24.05 -32.44
C GLY A 191 -9.88 23.75 -30.95
N THR A 192 -10.87 24.07 -30.13
CA THR A 192 -10.81 23.97 -28.66
C THR A 192 -10.30 22.61 -28.14
N PHE A 193 -9.91 22.52 -26.87
CA PHE A 193 -9.55 21.24 -26.22
C PHE A 193 -10.61 20.13 -26.39
N VAL A 194 -11.87 20.50 -26.66
CA VAL A 194 -12.98 19.59 -26.96
C VAL A 194 -12.79 18.86 -28.31
N ASP A 195 -12.13 19.48 -29.29
CA ASP A 195 -11.89 18.87 -30.58
C ASP A 195 -10.78 17.80 -30.49
N LEU A 196 -9.84 17.99 -29.55
CA LEU A 196 -8.79 17.03 -29.20
C LEU A 196 -9.32 15.79 -28.45
N LEU A 197 -10.52 15.92 -27.86
CA LEU A 197 -11.25 14.88 -27.10
C LEU A 197 -11.79 13.74 -28.00
N SER A 198 -11.82 13.94 -29.32
CA SER A 198 -12.33 12.97 -30.30
C SER A 198 -11.32 11.87 -30.67
N THR A 199 -10.05 12.01 -30.27
CA THR A 199 -9.00 11.01 -30.42
C THR A 199 -8.92 10.16 -29.15
N SER A 200 -9.67 9.04 -29.12
CA SER A 200 -9.69 8.03 -28.05
C SER A 200 -8.30 7.77 -27.44
N SER A 201 -8.05 8.31 -26.24
CA SER A 201 -6.75 8.28 -25.56
C SER A 201 -6.91 8.10 -24.05
N ASN A 202 -5.89 7.50 -23.41
CA ASN A 202 -5.82 7.06 -21.99
C ASN A 202 -5.98 8.15 -20.89
N TRP A 203 -6.40 9.37 -21.21
CA TRP A 203 -6.51 10.49 -20.28
C TRP A 203 -7.95 11.05 -20.18
N LEU A 204 -8.91 10.34 -20.79
CA LEU A 204 -10.34 10.64 -20.82
C LEU A 204 -11.12 9.57 -20.07
N VAL A 205 -12.24 9.95 -19.46
CA VAL A 205 -13.26 8.98 -19.02
C VAL A 205 -14.16 8.69 -20.22
N ASP A 206 -14.08 7.48 -20.79
CA ASP A 206 -14.89 7.05 -21.93
C ASP A 206 -15.96 6.00 -21.53
N SER A 207 -16.86 5.69 -22.46
CA SER A 207 -17.91 4.70 -22.27
C SER A 207 -17.33 3.33 -21.91
N GLY A 208 -17.65 2.85 -20.71
CA GLY A 208 -17.16 1.57 -20.19
C GLY A 208 -16.04 1.72 -19.16
N ASP A 209 -15.44 2.91 -19.02
CA ASP A 209 -14.45 3.17 -17.99
C ASP A 209 -15.12 3.41 -16.63
N TYR A 210 -14.63 2.71 -15.61
CA TYR A 210 -15.05 2.90 -14.24
C TYR A 210 -13.89 2.65 -13.27
N VAL A 211 -13.96 3.30 -12.11
CA VAL A 211 -13.08 3.03 -10.98
C VAL A 211 -13.97 2.59 -9.82
N ASP A 212 -13.74 1.38 -9.34
CA ASP A 212 -14.41 0.82 -8.16
C ASP A 212 -13.39 0.67 -7.03
N ILE A 213 -13.75 1.14 -5.84
CA ILE A 213 -12.95 0.98 -4.61
C ILE A 213 -13.80 0.22 -3.61
N ALA A 214 -13.31 -0.90 -3.10
CA ALA A 214 -14.05 -1.78 -2.20
C ALA A 214 -15.46 -2.17 -2.73
N GLY A 215 -15.59 -2.34 -4.06
CA GLY A 215 -16.86 -2.65 -4.72
C GLY A 215 -17.82 -1.47 -4.88
N ILE A 216 -17.39 -0.24 -4.56
CA ILE A 216 -18.16 0.99 -4.70
C ILE A 216 -17.61 1.79 -5.86
N ARG A 217 -18.49 2.19 -6.78
CA ARG A 217 -18.12 3.00 -7.95
C ARG A 217 -17.86 4.45 -7.55
N VAL A 218 -16.64 4.91 -7.78
CA VAL A 218 -16.17 6.28 -7.46
C VAL A 218 -16.00 7.14 -8.70
N LEU A 219 -15.82 6.53 -9.87
CA LEU A 219 -15.78 7.22 -11.14
C LEU A 219 -16.45 6.36 -12.21
N ALA A 220 -17.25 6.98 -13.07
CA ALA A 220 -17.88 6.35 -14.22
C ALA A 220 -18.15 7.40 -15.29
N TYR A 221 -18.22 6.96 -16.54
CA TYR A 221 -18.77 7.79 -17.60
C TYR A 221 -20.26 8.10 -17.37
N ASP A 222 -20.62 9.38 -17.39
CA ASP A 222 -21.97 9.89 -17.15
C ASP A 222 -22.60 10.53 -18.41
N GLY A 223 -22.04 10.26 -19.59
CA GLY A 223 -22.47 10.86 -20.86
C GLY A 223 -21.71 12.12 -21.26
N VAL A 224 -20.82 12.64 -20.40
CA VAL A 224 -19.97 13.80 -20.71
C VAL A 224 -18.50 13.38 -20.70
N GLN A 225 -17.81 13.56 -21.84
CA GLN A 225 -16.37 13.34 -21.90
C GLN A 225 -15.65 14.42 -21.08
N ARG A 226 -14.80 13.97 -20.15
CA ARG A 226 -13.97 14.80 -19.29
C ARG A 226 -12.58 14.16 -19.13
N PHE A 227 -11.58 14.97 -18.81
CA PHE A 227 -10.29 14.44 -18.39
C PHE A 227 -10.44 13.61 -17.11
N VAL A 228 -9.59 12.59 -16.95
CA VAL A 228 -9.51 11.79 -15.71
C VAL A 228 -8.82 12.62 -14.62
N ASP A 229 -9.55 13.55 -14.01
CA ASP A 229 -8.97 14.49 -13.05
C ASP A 229 -8.76 13.85 -11.66
N ALA A 230 -7.52 13.90 -11.17
CA ALA A 230 -7.16 13.31 -9.87
C ALA A 230 -7.94 13.96 -8.71
N LYS A 231 -8.17 15.27 -8.77
CA LYS A 231 -9.01 15.98 -7.78
C LYS A 231 -10.43 15.42 -7.77
N THR A 232 -11.09 15.34 -8.92
CA THR A 232 -12.46 14.83 -9.01
C THR A 232 -12.56 13.41 -8.44
N LEU A 233 -11.58 12.55 -8.73
CA LEU A 233 -11.51 11.21 -8.15
C LEU A 233 -11.35 11.23 -6.63
N ALA A 234 -10.43 12.04 -6.10
CA ALA A 234 -10.23 12.17 -4.65
C ALA A 234 -11.47 12.75 -3.94
N GLU A 235 -12.15 13.73 -4.53
CA GLU A 235 -13.39 14.29 -4.00
C GLU A 235 -14.53 13.26 -4.02
N ASN A 236 -14.65 12.45 -5.07
CA ASN A 236 -15.65 11.37 -5.12
C ASN A 236 -15.40 10.29 -4.06
N ILE A 237 -14.14 9.97 -3.77
CA ILE A 237 -13.78 9.04 -2.69
C ILE A 237 -14.11 9.66 -1.34
N ASN A 238 -13.63 10.88 -1.10
CA ASN A 238 -13.78 11.56 0.19
C ASN A 238 -15.20 12.03 0.47
N SER A 239 -16.08 12.15 -0.52
CA SER A 239 -17.50 12.50 -0.31
C SER A 239 -18.40 11.27 -0.10
N ASN A 240 -17.90 10.07 -0.37
CA ASN A 240 -18.68 8.84 -0.24
C ASN A 240 -18.70 8.31 1.20
N LYS A 241 -19.86 8.40 1.86
CA LYS A 241 -20.04 7.97 3.25
C LYS A 241 -19.74 6.49 3.49
N ALA A 242 -19.96 5.62 2.51
CA ALA A 242 -19.67 4.19 2.65
C ALA A 242 -18.16 3.91 2.63
N LEU A 243 -17.39 4.67 1.83
CA LEU A 243 -15.92 4.60 1.82
C LEU A 243 -15.32 5.23 3.08
N GLN A 244 -15.88 6.34 3.57
CA GLN A 244 -15.49 6.93 4.86
C GLN A 244 -15.71 5.97 6.03
N ALA A 245 -16.83 5.23 6.04
CA ALA A 245 -17.10 4.23 7.08
C ALA A 245 -16.09 3.06 7.05
N LEU A 246 -15.48 2.80 5.91
CA LEU A 246 -14.38 1.84 5.74
C LEU A 246 -13.00 2.45 6.03
N GLY A 247 -12.93 3.75 6.35
CA GLY A 247 -11.68 4.47 6.62
C GLY A 247 -10.86 4.78 5.37
N VAL A 248 -11.48 4.81 4.19
CA VAL A 248 -10.81 5.14 2.93
C VAL A 248 -10.82 6.66 2.72
N GLU A 249 -9.62 7.23 2.57
CA GLU A 249 -9.39 8.64 2.24
C GLU A 249 -8.44 8.72 1.03
N ALA A 250 -8.60 9.74 0.20
CA ALA A 250 -7.76 9.99 -0.96
C ALA A 250 -7.20 11.41 -0.97
N VAL A 251 -5.97 11.58 -1.44
CA VAL A 251 -5.31 12.89 -1.55
C VAL A 251 -4.74 13.03 -2.94
N ALA A 252 -5.32 13.93 -3.73
CA ALA A 252 -4.81 14.23 -5.06
C ALA A 252 -3.74 15.33 -5.01
N LYS A 253 -2.73 15.18 -5.86
CA LYS A 253 -1.65 16.14 -6.06
C LYS A 253 -1.21 16.16 -7.52
N ASN A 254 -1.07 17.35 -8.08
CA ASN A 254 -0.55 17.56 -9.42
C ASN A 254 0.65 18.49 -9.34
N THR A 255 1.80 18.00 -9.80
CA THR A 255 3.04 18.75 -9.86
C THR A 255 3.65 18.56 -11.23
N ASN A 256 3.99 19.68 -11.86
CA ASN A 256 4.61 19.71 -13.16
C ASN A 256 5.99 20.37 -13.07
N HIS A 257 7.01 19.68 -13.57
CA HIS A 257 8.38 20.20 -13.58
C HIS A 257 8.90 20.39 -15.00
N ALA A 258 9.31 21.61 -15.36
CA ALA A 258 9.95 21.83 -16.65
C ALA A 258 11.17 20.91 -16.86
N SER A 259 11.23 20.24 -18.02
CA SER A 259 12.32 19.33 -18.38
C SER A 259 13.64 20.04 -18.66
N ALA A 260 13.59 21.31 -19.07
CA ALA A 260 14.73 22.14 -19.42
C ALA A 260 14.74 23.47 -18.66
N ASN A 261 15.91 24.09 -18.54
CA ASN A 261 16.04 25.42 -17.95
C ASN A 261 15.49 26.46 -18.94
N TYR A 262 14.69 27.41 -18.45
CA TYR A 262 14.27 28.54 -19.27
C TYR A 262 15.42 29.56 -19.36
N ALA A 263 15.92 29.78 -20.58
CA ALA A 263 17.09 30.61 -20.88
C ALA A 263 16.71 31.89 -21.67
N GLY A 264 15.50 32.40 -21.45
CA GLY A 264 14.96 33.59 -22.11
C GLY A 264 14.29 33.30 -23.45
N PHE A 265 13.50 34.27 -23.93
CA PHE A 265 12.61 34.11 -25.09
C PHE A 265 13.31 33.64 -26.38
N ALA A 266 14.54 34.12 -26.63
CA ALA A 266 15.33 33.73 -27.81
C ALA A 266 15.74 32.24 -27.82
N ASN A 267 15.83 31.60 -26.64
CA ASN A 267 16.10 30.16 -26.52
C ASN A 267 14.81 29.34 -26.38
N PHE A 268 13.69 30.00 -26.13
CA PHE A 268 12.36 29.39 -26.07
C PHE A 268 11.74 29.23 -27.46
N VAL A 269 12.03 30.18 -28.37
CA VAL A 269 11.49 30.22 -29.73
C VAL A 269 12.61 30.35 -30.76
N GLN A 270 12.59 29.51 -31.78
CA GLN A 270 13.52 29.57 -32.91
C GLN A 270 12.78 29.52 -34.24
N ILE A 271 13.04 30.48 -35.12
CA ILE A 271 12.54 30.44 -36.51
C ILE A 271 13.50 29.59 -37.35
N VAL A 272 12.95 28.68 -38.15
CA VAL A 272 13.71 27.84 -39.07
C VAL A 272 13.60 28.39 -40.50
N GLY A 273 14.74 28.79 -41.08
CA GLY A 273 14.90 28.91 -42.53
C GLY A 273 14.46 30.24 -43.21
N THR A 274 13.98 31.27 -42.50
CA THR A 274 13.64 32.58 -43.12
C THR A 274 13.74 33.75 -42.14
N ALA A 275 13.88 34.98 -42.65
CA ALA A 275 13.81 36.21 -41.86
C ALA A 275 12.38 36.54 -41.41
N GLY A 276 12.22 36.87 -40.12
CA GLY A 276 10.97 37.32 -39.52
C GLY A 276 11.11 37.40 -38.00
N THR A 277 10.06 37.84 -37.32
CA THR A 277 10.07 38.00 -35.86
C THR A 277 8.87 37.29 -35.26
N VAL A 278 9.09 36.50 -34.21
CA VAL A 278 8.00 36.02 -33.36
C VAL A 278 7.81 37.04 -32.25
N ASP A 279 6.63 37.66 -32.20
CA ASP A 279 6.34 38.73 -31.25
C ASP A 279 6.02 38.17 -29.87
N SER A 280 5.31 37.04 -29.82
CA SER A 280 5.00 36.35 -28.57
C SER A 280 4.54 34.91 -28.78
N VAL A 281 4.64 34.14 -27.70
CA VAL A 281 4.00 32.83 -27.53
C VAL A 281 2.95 32.97 -26.44
N THR A 282 1.71 32.62 -26.73
CA THR A 282 0.64 32.64 -25.75
C THR A 282 0.43 31.22 -25.22
N LEU A 283 0.52 31.08 -23.90
CA LEU A 283 0.16 29.89 -23.16
C LEU A 283 -1.20 30.13 -22.52
N GLU A 284 -2.19 29.37 -22.92
CA GLU A 284 -3.50 29.36 -22.28
C GLU A 284 -3.58 28.18 -21.34
N PHE A 285 -3.69 28.45 -20.05
CA PHE A 285 -3.82 27.45 -19.01
C PHE A 285 -5.29 27.19 -18.72
N TYR A 286 -5.62 25.90 -18.62
CA TYR A 286 -6.90 25.37 -18.21
C TYR A 286 -6.62 24.50 -17.00
N ILE A 287 -7.17 24.89 -15.86
CA ILE A 287 -7.03 24.17 -14.60
C ILE A 287 -8.39 23.54 -14.28
N ASP A 288 -8.40 22.26 -13.86
CA ASP A 288 -9.60 21.45 -13.59
C ASP A 288 -10.23 20.85 -14.86
N ASN A 289 -11.46 21.22 -15.25
CA ASN A 289 -12.16 20.61 -16.38
C ASN A 289 -12.45 21.65 -17.49
N VAL A 290 -12.10 21.31 -18.73
CA VAL A 290 -12.23 22.19 -19.92
C VAL A 290 -13.67 22.67 -20.16
N ASN A 291 -14.67 21.90 -19.75
CA ASN A 291 -16.08 22.13 -20.11
C ASN A 291 -17.00 22.54 -18.95
N ALA A 292 -16.47 22.77 -17.74
CA ALA A 292 -17.28 23.26 -16.64
C ALA A 292 -17.43 24.79 -16.72
N ALA A 293 -18.67 25.29 -16.69
CA ALA A 293 -18.91 26.72 -16.50
C ALA A 293 -18.29 27.16 -15.16
N GLY A 294 -17.24 27.99 -15.20
CA GLY A 294 -16.49 28.43 -14.01
C GLY A 294 -15.01 28.01 -13.96
N SER A 295 -14.48 27.32 -14.98
CA SER A 295 -13.06 26.99 -15.03
C SER A 295 -12.19 28.25 -15.15
N ALA A 296 -11.21 28.34 -14.25
CA ALA A 296 -10.30 29.48 -14.12
C ALA A 296 -9.24 29.45 -15.22
N ASN A 297 -9.64 29.81 -16.43
CA ASN A 297 -8.73 29.87 -17.57
C ASN A 297 -7.97 31.19 -17.53
N PHE A 298 -6.66 31.12 -17.75
CA PHE A 298 -5.83 32.33 -17.83
C PHE A 298 -4.81 32.20 -18.94
N THR A 299 -4.36 33.34 -19.43
CA THR A 299 -3.42 33.41 -20.54
C THR A 299 -2.13 34.08 -20.08
N VAL A 300 -1.00 33.47 -20.39
CA VAL A 300 0.32 34.03 -20.16
C VAL A 300 0.99 34.25 -21.51
N THR A 301 1.35 35.49 -21.80
CA THR A 301 2.08 35.83 -23.02
C THR A 301 3.57 35.90 -22.71
N ILE A 302 4.33 35.00 -23.32
CA ILE A 302 5.79 35.00 -23.28
C ILE A 302 6.30 35.79 -24.47
N ASN A 303 7.04 36.86 -24.21
CA ASN A 303 7.68 37.70 -25.22
C ASN A 303 9.11 38.05 -24.79
N SER A 304 9.78 38.93 -25.53
CA SER A 304 11.15 39.38 -25.25
C SER A 304 11.36 40.00 -23.87
N ASN A 305 10.30 40.41 -23.17
CA ASN A 305 10.40 41.02 -21.83
C ASN A 305 10.56 39.97 -20.72
N ILE A 306 10.22 38.69 -20.98
CA ILE A 306 10.42 37.58 -20.02
C ILE A 306 11.80 36.97 -20.25
N THR A 307 12.79 37.47 -19.52
CA THR A 307 14.20 37.09 -19.70
C THR A 307 14.66 36.03 -18.69
N SER A 308 13.97 35.88 -17.56
CA SER A 308 14.29 34.90 -16.52
C SER A 308 13.12 33.97 -16.18
N VAL A 309 13.42 32.81 -15.60
CA VAL A 309 12.41 31.84 -15.14
C VAL A 309 11.55 32.44 -14.02
N GLN A 310 12.13 33.32 -13.20
CA GLN A 310 11.40 34.00 -12.12
C GLN A 310 10.33 34.93 -12.69
N GLN A 311 10.65 35.72 -13.72
CA GLN A 311 9.66 36.57 -14.38
C GLN A 311 8.53 35.76 -15.03
N LEU A 312 8.85 34.58 -15.56
CA LEU A 312 7.84 33.66 -16.09
C LEU A 312 6.93 33.13 -14.97
N ALA A 313 7.52 32.69 -13.84
CA ALA A 313 6.76 32.23 -12.68
C ALA A 313 5.87 33.34 -12.10
N ASP A 314 6.39 34.56 -11.98
CA ASP A 314 5.64 35.72 -11.49
C ASP A 314 4.49 36.10 -12.43
N ALA A 315 4.71 36.04 -13.75
CA ALA A 315 3.67 36.26 -14.76
C ALA A 315 2.56 35.20 -14.67
N ILE A 316 2.92 33.92 -14.48
CA ILE A 316 1.96 32.83 -14.27
C ILE A 316 1.18 33.06 -12.97
N ASN A 317 1.85 33.36 -11.86
CA ASN A 317 1.19 33.60 -10.56
C ASN A 317 0.25 34.80 -10.61
N THR A 318 0.63 35.87 -11.31
CA THR A 318 -0.20 37.07 -11.47
C THR A 318 -1.45 36.76 -12.30
N ALA A 319 -1.28 36.06 -13.42
CA ALA A 319 -2.40 35.67 -14.28
C ALA A 319 -3.33 34.65 -13.59
N ALA A 320 -2.76 33.68 -12.86
CA ALA A 320 -3.51 32.69 -12.08
C ALA A 320 -4.32 33.35 -10.96
N SER A 321 -3.74 34.28 -10.20
CA SER A 321 -4.43 35.04 -9.15
C SER A 321 -5.57 35.88 -9.73
N GLY A 322 -5.34 36.54 -10.87
CA GLY A 322 -6.39 37.32 -11.55
C GLY A 322 -7.58 36.49 -12.03
N ALA A 323 -7.35 35.22 -12.37
CA ALA A 323 -8.39 34.28 -12.79
C ALA A 323 -8.95 33.41 -11.65
N ASN A 324 -8.45 33.56 -10.41
CA ASN A 324 -8.72 32.66 -9.29
C ASN A 324 -8.40 31.18 -9.58
N ALA A 325 -7.35 30.92 -10.38
CA ALA A 325 -6.92 29.57 -10.71
C ALA A 325 -6.10 28.96 -9.56
N PRO A 326 -6.40 27.72 -9.11
CA PRO A 326 -5.72 27.06 -8.00
C PRO A 326 -4.36 26.46 -8.41
N VAL A 327 -3.54 27.22 -9.15
CA VAL A 327 -2.20 26.83 -9.60
C VAL A 327 -1.18 27.84 -9.10
N SER A 328 -0.05 27.34 -8.62
CA SER A 328 1.09 28.15 -8.18
C SER A 328 2.33 27.77 -8.98
N ALA A 329 3.08 28.78 -9.41
CA ALA A 329 4.36 28.63 -10.08
C ALA A 329 5.49 29.01 -9.12
N LYS A 330 6.49 28.15 -9.01
CA LYS A 330 7.71 28.39 -8.24
C LYS A 330 8.94 28.04 -9.07
N VAL A 331 10.07 28.65 -8.75
CA VAL A 331 11.35 28.32 -9.39
C VAL A 331 12.16 27.43 -8.47
N VAL A 332 12.49 26.23 -8.95
CA VAL A 332 13.35 25.28 -8.24
C VAL A 332 14.51 24.92 -9.16
N ASN A 333 15.74 25.14 -8.70
CA ASN A 333 16.96 24.85 -9.48
C ASN A 333 16.96 25.49 -10.88
N ASN A 334 16.49 26.74 -11.00
CA ASN A 334 16.39 27.49 -12.25
C ASN A 334 15.46 26.85 -13.30
N ARG A 335 14.45 26.10 -12.84
CA ARG A 335 13.37 25.51 -13.64
C ARG A 335 12.02 25.90 -13.09
N LEU A 336 11.04 25.98 -13.98
CA LEU A 336 9.65 26.22 -13.61
C LEU A 336 9.06 24.96 -12.97
N PHE A 337 8.38 25.16 -11.85
CA PHE A 337 7.62 24.14 -11.15
C PHE A 337 6.20 24.66 -10.98
N LEU A 338 5.21 23.94 -11.49
CA LEU A 338 3.80 24.22 -11.28
C LEU A 338 3.23 23.24 -10.26
N GLU A 339 2.44 23.73 -9.31
CA GLU A 339 1.77 22.92 -8.30
C GLU A 339 0.32 23.38 -8.16
N THR A 340 -0.61 22.42 -8.16
CA THR A 340 -2.01 22.69 -7.83
C THR A 340 -2.31 22.32 -6.39
N ASN A 341 -3.28 23.01 -5.79
CA ASN A 341 -3.56 22.89 -4.36
C ASN A 341 -4.28 21.58 -4.01
N LYS A 342 -5.06 21.01 -4.94
CA LYS A 342 -5.87 19.80 -4.70
C LYS A 342 -5.70 18.73 -5.78
N GLY A 343 -4.67 18.84 -6.61
CA GLY A 343 -4.44 17.87 -7.68
C GLY A 343 -5.32 18.07 -8.90
N GLU A 344 -5.75 19.32 -9.14
CA GLU A 344 -6.42 19.71 -10.38
C GLU A 344 -5.56 19.39 -11.60
N THR A 345 -6.19 18.94 -12.68
CA THR A 345 -5.57 18.76 -14.00
C THR A 345 -4.99 20.07 -14.50
N ILE A 346 -3.76 20.03 -15.03
CA ILE A 346 -3.10 21.16 -15.69
C ILE A 346 -3.12 20.88 -17.19
N ALA A 347 -3.92 21.63 -17.94
CA ALA A 347 -3.93 21.60 -19.39
C ALA A 347 -3.41 22.93 -19.95
N VAL A 348 -2.54 22.87 -20.96
CA VAL A 348 -1.93 24.05 -21.58
C VAL A 348 -2.09 23.98 -23.08
N ARG A 349 -2.68 25.03 -23.65
CA ARG A 349 -2.74 25.26 -25.09
C ARG A 349 -1.76 26.36 -25.46
N THR A 350 -0.89 26.07 -26.41
CA THR A 350 0.11 27.03 -26.88
C THR A 350 -0.24 27.49 -28.29
N SER A 351 -0.19 28.81 -28.51
CA SER A 351 -0.25 29.43 -29.83
C SER A 351 0.88 30.46 -30.00
N ILE A 352 1.21 30.77 -31.25
CA ILE A 352 2.24 31.75 -31.57
C ILE A 352 1.62 32.99 -32.24
N SER A 353 2.18 34.16 -31.96
CA SER A 353 1.92 35.39 -32.71
C SER A 353 3.23 35.85 -33.33
N ALA A 354 3.24 35.95 -34.66
CA ALA A 354 4.41 36.36 -35.40
C ALA A 354 4.02 37.27 -36.57
N THR A 355 4.82 38.30 -36.78
CA THR A 355 4.60 39.31 -37.82
C THR A 355 5.65 39.14 -38.92
N GLY A 356 5.21 39.18 -40.19
CA GLY A 356 6.10 39.13 -41.34
C GLY A 356 6.68 37.75 -41.68
N LEU A 357 6.17 36.67 -41.10
CA LEU A 357 6.54 35.30 -41.49
C LEU A 357 5.71 34.81 -42.69
N PRO A 358 6.32 34.19 -43.71
CA PRO A 358 5.58 33.54 -44.79
C PRO A 358 4.84 32.30 -44.27
N SER A 359 3.77 31.87 -44.96
CA SER A 359 2.94 30.72 -44.59
C SER A 359 3.66 29.36 -44.63
N THR A 360 4.90 29.33 -45.10
CA THR A 360 5.76 28.14 -45.13
C THR A 360 6.87 28.16 -44.07
N ALA A 361 6.95 29.24 -43.27
CA ALA A 361 7.94 29.32 -42.21
C ALA A 361 7.56 28.41 -41.04
N THR A 362 8.58 27.76 -40.46
CA THR A 362 8.41 26.93 -39.28
C THR A 362 9.00 27.63 -38.07
N VAL A 363 8.23 27.69 -36.99
CA VAL A 363 8.65 28.22 -35.69
C VAL A 363 8.72 27.06 -34.70
N ASN A 364 9.88 26.83 -34.14
CA ASN A 364 10.11 25.83 -33.11
C ASN A 364 9.92 26.48 -31.74
N VAL A 365 9.02 25.93 -30.94
CA VAL A 365 8.80 26.36 -29.55
C VAL A 365 9.21 25.23 -28.62
N ASN A 366 10.14 25.51 -27.71
CA ASN A 366 10.63 24.52 -26.75
C ASN A 366 9.75 24.49 -25.50
N LEU A 367 8.64 23.76 -25.57
CA LEU A 367 7.70 23.61 -24.44
C LEU A 367 8.32 22.90 -23.24
N GLY A 368 9.41 22.16 -23.42
CA GLY A 368 10.16 21.52 -22.33
C GLY A 368 10.77 22.51 -21.33
N GLN A 369 10.90 23.79 -21.67
CA GLN A 369 11.31 24.84 -20.73
C GLN A 369 10.20 25.27 -19.76
N VAL A 370 8.96 24.87 -20.02
CA VAL A 370 7.78 25.26 -19.24
C VAL A 370 7.06 24.03 -18.68
N LEU A 371 7.06 22.91 -19.40
CA LEU A 371 6.23 21.75 -19.12
C LEU A 371 7.05 20.46 -19.04
N GLU A 372 6.63 19.56 -18.17
CA GLU A 372 7.29 18.26 -17.95
C GLU A 372 7.13 17.32 -19.14
N ASN A 373 8.24 16.77 -19.62
CA ASN A 373 8.35 15.85 -20.76
C ASN A 373 7.79 16.40 -22.07
N ALA A 374 7.53 17.71 -22.14
CA ALA A 374 7.19 18.37 -23.37
C ALA A 374 8.44 18.54 -24.25
N GLY A 375 8.33 18.17 -25.52
CA GLY A 375 9.39 18.37 -26.50
C GLY A 375 9.33 19.74 -27.17
N THR A 376 10.18 19.92 -28.18
CA THR A 376 10.06 21.05 -29.12
C THR A 376 8.92 20.78 -30.09
N VAL A 377 8.03 21.76 -30.25
CA VAL A 377 6.89 21.68 -31.16
C VAL A 377 7.06 22.69 -32.31
N ASN A 378 6.79 22.22 -33.53
CA ASN A 378 6.90 23.00 -34.76
C ASN A 378 5.54 23.62 -35.12
N PHE A 379 5.50 24.94 -35.28
CA PHE A 379 4.33 25.70 -35.71
C PHE A 379 4.56 26.21 -37.14
N THR A 380 3.58 26.02 -38.04
CA THR A 380 3.68 26.44 -39.45
C THR A 380 2.72 27.58 -39.82
N THR A 381 1.69 27.83 -39.00
CA THR A 381 0.74 28.93 -39.21
C THR A 381 0.36 29.58 -37.88
N THR A 382 -0.15 30.82 -37.92
CA THR A 382 -0.68 31.56 -36.75
C THR A 382 -1.92 30.89 -36.13
N SER A 383 -2.48 29.85 -36.76
CA SER A 383 -3.67 29.14 -36.29
C SER A 383 -3.39 27.68 -35.90
N ASN A 384 -2.12 27.31 -35.72
CA ASN A 384 -1.76 26.00 -35.18
C ASN A 384 -1.64 26.06 -33.65
N TYR A 385 -2.03 24.96 -33.00
CA TYR A 385 -1.98 24.84 -31.55
C TYR A 385 -1.16 23.61 -31.13
N ALA A 386 -0.45 23.75 -30.02
CA ALA A 386 0.14 22.63 -29.28
C ALA A 386 -0.64 22.44 -27.98
N PHE A 387 -0.74 21.20 -27.52
CA PHE A 387 -1.54 20.83 -26.37
C PHE A 387 -0.71 20.01 -25.38
N TYR A 388 -0.94 20.27 -24.11
CA TYR A 388 -0.37 19.54 -23.00
C TYR A 388 -1.47 19.28 -21.97
N ILE A 389 -1.53 18.07 -21.42
CA ILE A 389 -2.47 17.73 -20.35
C ILE A 389 -1.72 16.87 -19.32
N ASP A 390 -1.78 17.25 -18.06
CA ASP A 390 -1.30 16.47 -16.92
C ASP A 390 -2.42 16.35 -15.91
N VAL A 391 -2.94 15.13 -15.74
CA VAL A 391 -4.14 14.90 -14.92
C VAL A 391 -3.86 14.73 -13.41
N GLY A 392 -2.59 14.77 -13.01
CA GLY A 392 -2.18 14.64 -11.62
C GLY A 392 -2.24 13.20 -11.09
N THR A 393 -1.78 13.03 -9.86
CA THR A 393 -1.67 11.74 -9.15
C THR A 393 -2.59 11.72 -7.93
N ILE A 394 -3.05 10.52 -7.55
CA ILE A 394 -3.93 10.29 -6.39
C ILE A 394 -3.31 9.31 -5.40
#